data_AF-A0A948SLA3-F1
#
_entry.id   AF-A0A948SLA3-F1
#
_cell.length_a   1.000
_cell.length_b   1.000
_cell.length_c   1.000
_cell.angle_alpha   90.00
_cell.angle_beta   90.00
_cell.angle_gamma   90.00
#
_symmetry.space_group_name_H-M   'P 1'
#
loop_
_entity.id
_entity.type
_entity.pdbx_description
1 polymer ?
#
loop_
_entity_poly.entity_id
_entity_poly.type
_entity_poly.pdbx_seq_one_letter_code
_entity_poly.pdbx_strand_id
1 'polypeptide(L)'
;MEFHLPTGFKALLVQALGVGILGAATGVAFSHAFFEDWGWIIGPVAWMVAATVTALVLRLPLPATLLGAILAGIPSAALTAAGLHWAGAVVAILLFAGWCAGVGGRRMTAESG
;
A
#
# COMPACT_ATOMS: atom_id res chain seq x y z
N MET A 1 -27.83 -5.06 9.31
CA MET A 1 -26.81 -6.11 9.05
C MET A 1 -25.49 -5.38 8.87
N GLU A 2 -24.73 -5.19 9.95
CA GLU A 2 -23.41 -4.54 9.87
C GLU A 2 -22.41 -5.50 9.23
N PHE A 3 -21.97 -5.19 8.01
CA PHE A 3 -20.85 -5.89 7.39
C PHE A 3 -19.56 -5.46 8.10
N HIS A 4 -19.09 -6.27 9.04
CA HIS A 4 -17.74 -6.15 9.57
C HIS A 4 -16.75 -6.62 8.50
N LEU A 5 -16.38 -5.71 7.59
CA LEU A 5 -15.31 -5.98 6.64
C LEU A 5 -14.01 -6.27 7.40
N PRO A 6 -13.31 -7.38 7.11
CA PRO A 6 -12.04 -7.70 7.77
C PRO A 6 -11.00 -6.62 7.47
N THR A 7 -10.11 -6.36 8.43
CA THR A 7 -9.07 -5.32 8.34
C THR A 7 -8.26 -5.40 7.05
N GLY A 8 -7.94 -6.62 6.58
CA GLY A 8 -7.25 -6.82 5.32
C GLY A 8 -8.01 -6.27 4.12
N PHE A 9 -9.32 -6.50 4.04
CA PHE A 9 -10.13 -5.98 2.93
C PHE A 9 -10.27 -4.46 2.98
N LYS A 10 -10.40 -3.88 4.19
CA LYS A 10 -10.36 -2.42 4.36
C LYS A 10 -9.02 -1.85 3.91
N ALA A 11 -7.91 -2.49 4.30
CA ALA A 11 -6.56 -2.07 3.91
C ALA A 11 -6.35 -2.16 2.40
N LEU A 12 -6.86 -3.22 1.77
CA LEU A 12 -6.85 -3.39 0.32
C LEU A 12 -7.54 -2.22 -0.38
N LEU A 13 -8.76 -1.86 0.05
CA LEU A 13 -9.52 -0.77 -0.57
C LEU A 13 -8.86 0.59 -0.37
N VAL A 14 -8.45 0.91 0.87
CA VAL A 14 -7.82 2.20 1.17
C VAL A 14 -6.49 2.34 0.45
N GLN A 15 -5.66 1.29 0.42
CA GLN A 15 -4.39 1.32 -0.28
C GLN A 15 -4.58 1.41 -1.80
N ALA A 16 -5.50 0.63 -2.38
CA ALA A 16 -5.77 0.67 -3.82
C ALA A 16 -6.27 2.05 -4.26
N LEU A 17 -7.17 2.66 -3.49
CA LEU A 17 -7.64 4.02 -3.75
C LEU A 17 -6.50 5.04 -3.59
N GLY A 18 -5.70 4.94 -2.52
CA GLY A 18 -4.57 5.84 -2.30
C GLY A 18 -3.54 5.79 -3.43
N VAL A 19 -3.15 4.58 -3.85
CA VAL A 19 -2.22 4.38 -4.98
C VAL A 19 -2.84 4.86 -6.29
N GLY A 20 -4.12 4.57 -6.54
CA GLY A 20 -4.81 5.02 -7.75
C GLY A 20 -4.91 6.55 -7.84
N ILE A 21 -5.28 7.21 -6.74
CA ILE A 21 -5.38 8.68 -6.67
C ILE A 21 -4.01 9.31 -6.84
N LEU A 22 -2.99 8.85 -6.11
CA LEU A 22 -1.64 9.40 -6.21
C LEU A 22 -1.02 9.14 -7.58
N GLY A 23 -1.23 7.95 -8.15
CA GLY A 23 -0.77 7.62 -9.50
C GLY A 23 -1.43 8.49 -10.58
N ALA A 24 -2.75 8.73 -10.48
CA ALA A 24 -3.44 9.65 -11.37
C ALA A 24 -2.96 11.10 -11.19
N ALA A 25 -2.79 11.56 -9.94
CA ALA A 25 -2.32 12.91 -9.65
C ALA A 25 -0.91 13.15 -10.19
N THR A 26 0.03 12.22 -9.98
CA THR A 26 1.39 12.35 -10.51
C THR A 26 1.41 12.20 -12.03
N GLY A 27 0.59 11.32 -12.61
CA GLY A 27 0.47 11.16 -14.06
C GLY A 27 -0.09 12.39 -14.77
N VAL A 28 -0.90 13.19 -14.09
CA VAL A 28 -1.38 14.50 -14.60
C VAL A 28 -0.35 15.61 -14.34
N ALA A 29 0.34 15.57 -13.19
CA ALA A 29 1.25 16.64 -12.78
C ALA A 29 2.62 16.59 -13.48
N PHE A 30 3.10 15.42 -13.89
CA PHE A 30 4.44 15.22 -14.42
C PHE A 30 4.44 14.66 -15.84
N SER A 31 5.48 14.99 -16.60
CA SER A 31 5.69 14.48 -17.97
C SER A 31 6.25 13.06 -17.96
N HIS A 32 6.19 12.37 -19.10
CA HIS A 32 6.79 11.05 -19.26
C HIS A 32 8.29 11.05 -18.96
N ALA A 33 9.05 12.01 -19.50
CA ALA A 33 10.49 12.15 -19.26
C ALA A 33 10.82 12.31 -17.76
N PHE A 34 9.97 13.02 -17.01
CA PHE A 34 10.16 13.13 -15.55
C PHE A 34 10.07 11.77 -14.86
N PHE A 35 9.16 10.89 -15.31
CA PHE A 35 9.07 9.53 -14.78
C PHE A 35 10.21 8.62 -15.20
N GLU A 36 10.83 8.85 -16.37
CA GLU A 36 12.03 8.10 -16.78
C GLU A 36 13.19 8.38 -15.81
N ASP A 37 13.36 9.64 -15.38
CA ASP A 37 14.44 10.03 -14.47
C ASP A 37 14.13 9.77 -12.99
N TRP A 38 12.89 10.03 -12.56
CA TRP A 38 12.52 10.08 -11.14
C TRP A 38 11.47 9.05 -10.73
N GLY A 39 10.88 8.31 -11.68
CA GLY A 39 9.80 7.35 -11.40
C GLY A 39 10.18 6.28 -10.37
N TRP A 40 11.45 5.91 -10.33
CA TRP A 40 12.00 4.95 -9.37
C TRP A 40 11.93 5.45 -7.91
N ILE A 41 11.87 6.76 -7.65
CA ILE A 41 11.61 7.36 -6.32
C ILE A 41 10.13 7.70 -6.16
N ILE A 42 9.51 8.30 -7.17
CA ILE A 42 8.13 8.81 -7.08
C ILE A 42 7.16 7.68 -6.77
N GLY A 43 7.32 6.50 -7.38
CA GLY A 43 6.52 5.31 -7.09
C GLY A 43 6.60 4.88 -5.63
N PRO A 44 7.79 4.56 -5.10
CA PRO A 44 7.97 4.21 -3.69
C PRO A 44 7.48 5.28 -2.71
N VAL A 45 7.70 6.56 -2.99
CA VAL A 45 7.20 7.65 -2.14
C VAL A 45 5.66 7.66 -2.12
N ALA A 46 5.02 7.62 -3.29
CA ALA A 46 3.55 7.57 -3.37
C ALA A 46 2.98 6.33 -2.65
N TRP A 47 3.63 5.18 -2.81
CA TRP A 47 3.29 3.95 -2.11
C TRP A 47 3.35 4.11 -0.58
N MET A 48 4.44 4.69 -0.06
CA MET A 48 4.62 4.89 1.39
C MET A 48 3.66 5.93 1.95
N VAL A 49 3.33 6.97 1.19
CA VAL A 49 2.28 7.94 1.57
C VAL A 49 0.93 7.23 1.67
N ALA A 50 0.54 6.43 0.65
CA ALA A 50 -0.69 5.65 0.70
C ALA A 50 -0.70 4.67 1.88
N ALA A 51 0.41 3.98 2.17
CA ALA A 51 0.51 3.06 3.30
C ALA A 51 0.37 3.77 4.65
N THR A 52 0.92 4.98 4.77
CA THR A 52 0.76 5.84 5.95
C THR A 52 -0.70 6.21 6.13
N VAL A 53 -1.38 6.66 5.07
CA VAL A 53 -2.82 6.96 5.10
C VAL A 53 -3.62 5.74 5.51
N THR A 54 -3.32 4.56 4.95
CA THR A 54 -3.97 3.30 5.32
C THR A 54 -3.81 2.99 6.82
N ALA A 55 -2.60 3.15 7.36
CA ALA A 55 -2.34 2.95 8.79
C ALA A 55 -3.18 3.90 9.65
N LEU A 56 -3.25 5.18 9.28
CA LEU A 56 -4.00 6.20 10.02
C LEU A 56 -5.52 5.96 9.96
N VAL A 57 -6.06 5.71 8.76
CA VAL A 57 -7.50 5.46 8.53
C VAL A 57 -7.97 4.23 9.30
N LEU A 58 -7.16 3.17 9.32
CA LEU A 58 -7.49 1.92 9.99
C LEU A 58 -7.00 1.85 11.44
N ARG A 59 -6.36 2.90 11.94
CA ARG A 59 -5.76 2.99 13.28
C ARG A 59 -4.84 1.80 13.59
N LEU A 60 -4.03 1.41 12.61
CA LEU A 60 -3.02 0.36 12.74
C LEU A 60 -1.71 0.94 13.31
N PRO A 61 -0.91 0.13 14.02
CA PRO A 61 0.40 0.56 14.52
C PRO A 61 1.33 0.91 13.36
N LEU A 62 1.62 2.21 13.20
CA LEU A 62 2.34 2.76 12.05
C LEU A 62 3.67 2.04 11.74
N PRO A 63 4.57 1.78 12.72
CA PRO A 63 5.85 1.12 12.41
C PRO A 63 5.67 -0.27 11.81
N ALA A 64 4.74 -1.06 12.35
CA ALA A 64 4.47 -2.40 11.85
C ALA A 64 3.80 -2.35 10.46
N THR A 65 2.89 -1.40 10.22
CA THR A 65 2.26 -1.22 8.91
C THR A 65 3.27 -0.79 7.85
N LEU A 66 4.14 0.18 8.14
CA LEU A 66 5.17 0.63 7.20
C LEU A 66 6.19 -0.46 6.88
N LEU A 67 6.55 -1.30 7.85
CA LEU A 67 7.38 -2.49 7.58
C LEU A 67 6.71 -3.42 6.56
N GLY A 68 5.42 -3.69 6.74
CA GLY A 68 4.65 -4.48 5.77
C GLY A 68 4.62 -3.85 4.38
N ALA A 69 4.50 -2.52 4.30
CA ALA A 69 4.52 -1.79 3.04
C ALA A 69 5.88 -1.92 2.33
N ILE A 70 6.99 -1.83 3.06
CA ILE A 70 8.34 -2.01 2.52
C ILE A 70 8.50 -3.44 1.97
N LEU A 71 8.12 -4.45 2.76
CA LEU A 71 8.23 -5.86 2.36
C LEU A 71 7.37 -6.18 1.14
N ALA A 72 6.13 -5.68 1.09
CA ALA A 72 5.24 -5.83 -0.06
C ALA A 72 5.76 -5.09 -1.31
N GLY A 73 6.49 -4.00 -1.12
CA GLY A 73 7.12 -3.24 -2.19
C GLY A 73 8.25 -3.98 -2.90
N ILE A 74 8.95 -4.91 -2.23
CA ILE A 74 10.10 -5.62 -2.83
C ILE A 74 9.68 -6.47 -4.05
N PRO A 75 8.70 -7.39 -3.95
CA PRO A 75 8.20 -8.11 -5.13
C PRO A 75 7.65 -7.18 -6.22
N SER A 76 6.97 -6.10 -5.83
CA SER A 76 6.44 -5.11 -6.76
C SER A 76 7.53 -4.37 -7.54
N ALA A 77 8.66 -4.06 -6.89
CA ALA A 77 9.79 -3.41 -7.51
C ALA A 77 10.43 -4.32 -8.56
N ALA A 78 10.59 -5.62 -8.25
CA ALA A 78 11.08 -6.61 -9.21
C ALA A 78 10.16 -6.73 -10.44
N LEU A 79 8.84 -6.77 -10.24
CA LEU A 79 7.87 -6.82 -11.34
C LEU A 79 7.87 -5.53 -12.18
N THR A 80 7.98 -4.36 -11.53
CA THR A 80 8.09 -3.08 -12.23
C THR A 80 9.36 -3.02 -13.09
N ALA A 81 10.49 -3.49 -12.55
CA ALA A 81 11.75 -3.57 -13.31
C ALA A 81 11.66 -4.49 -14.53
N ALA A 82 10.75 -5.48 -14.51
CA ALA A 82 10.45 -6.35 -15.64
C ALA A 82 9.39 -5.77 -16.61
N GLY A 83 8.99 -4.49 -16.44
CA GLY A 83 7.96 -3.83 -17.27
C GLY A 83 6.52 -4.12 -16.84
N LEU A 84 6.31 -4.88 -15.75
CA LEU A 84 4.99 -5.27 -15.25
C LEU A 84 4.49 -4.34 -14.15
N HIS A 85 4.57 -3.02 -14.38
CA HIS A 85 4.29 -1.99 -13.37
C HIS A 85 2.95 -2.18 -12.65
N TRP A 86 1.85 -2.33 -13.41
CA TRP A 86 0.51 -2.49 -12.84
C TRP A 86 0.32 -3.83 -12.11
N ALA A 87 0.90 -4.92 -12.64
CA ALA A 87 0.85 -6.21 -11.96
C ALA A 87 1.64 -6.17 -10.65
N GLY A 88 2.80 -5.50 -10.64
CA GLY A 88 3.57 -5.21 -9.44
C GLY A 88 2.74 -4.51 -8.38
N ALA A 89 2.06 -3.42 -8.74
CA ALA A 89 1.21 -2.67 -7.82
C ALA A 89 0.09 -3.54 -7.22
N VAL A 90 -0.60 -4.35 -8.03
CA VAL A 90 -1.64 -5.28 -7.55
C VAL A 90 -1.07 -6.29 -6.56
N VAL A 91 0.07 -6.91 -6.87
CA VAL A 91 0.76 -7.85 -5.98
C VAL A 91 1.13 -7.17 -4.66
N ALA A 92 1.68 -5.96 -4.71
CA ALA A 92 2.03 -5.18 -3.52
C ALA A 92 0.80 -4.93 -2.63
N ILE A 93 -0.32 -4.48 -3.23
CA ILE A 93 -1.56 -4.19 -2.50
C ILE A 93 -2.08 -5.43 -1.80
N LEU A 94 -2.08 -6.58 -2.49
CA LEU A 94 -2.55 -7.86 -1.91
C LEU A 94 -1.67 -8.31 -0.74
N LEU A 95 -0.34 -8.27 -0.90
CA LEU A 95 0.60 -8.64 0.15
C LEU A 95 0.49 -7.70 1.37
N PHE A 96 0.39 -6.40 1.11
CA PHE A 96 0.23 -5.39 2.14
C PHE A 96 -1.09 -5.53 2.91
N ALA A 97 -2.19 -5.82 2.19
CA ALA A 97 -3.49 -6.10 2.80
C ALA A 97 -3.44 -7.34 3.72
N GLY A 98 -2.79 -8.42 3.27
CA GLY A 98 -2.57 -9.62 4.07
C GLY A 98 -1.78 -9.34 5.34
N TRP A 99 -0.71 -8.54 5.23
CA TRP A 99 0.07 -8.10 6.39
C TRP A 99 -0.78 -7.29 7.39
N CYS A 100 -1.56 -6.32 6.89
CA CYS A 100 -2.43 -5.49 7.73
C CYS A 100 -3.52 -6.32 8.45
N ALA A 101 -4.03 -7.37 7.81
CA ALA A 101 -4.94 -8.31 8.45
C ALA A 101 -4.29 -8.97 9.69
N GLY A 102 -3.05 -9.45 9.54
CA GLY A 102 -2.30 -10.05 10.65
C GLY A 102 -1.98 -9.07 11.78
N VAL A 103 -1.60 -7.83 11.45
CA VAL A 103 -1.37 -6.77 12.44
C VAL A 103 -2.64 -6.45 13.23
N GLY A 104 -3.77 -6.28 12.53
CA GLY A 104 -5.06 -6.00 13.17
C GLY A 104 -5.52 -7.11 14.11
N GLY A 105 -5.33 -8.38 13.72
CA GLY A 105 -5.67 -9.52 14.57
C GLY A 105 -4.86 -9.57 15.87
N ARG A 106 -3.54 -9.33 15.81
CA ARG A 106 -2.66 -9.31 17.00
C ARG A 106 -2.99 -8.21 18.00
N ARG A 107 -3.50 -7.06 17.51
CA ARG A 107 -3.95 -5.97 18.38
C ARG A 107 -5.17 -6.39 19.20
N MET A 108 -6.17 -7.03 18.56
CA MET A 108 -7.39 -7.47 19.25
C MET A 108 -7.07 -8.49 20.35
N THR A 109 -6.16 -9.43 20.09
CA THR A 109 -5.75 -10.43 21.11
C THR A 109 -5.04 -9.81 22.31
N ALA A 110 -4.27 -8.74 22.10
CA ALA A 110 -3.57 -8.04 23.18
C ALA A 110 -4.50 -7.16 24.04
N GLU A 111 -5.62 -6.70 23.48
CA GLU A 111 -6.64 -5.91 24.21
C GLU A 111 -7.61 -6.79 25.03
N SER A 112 -7.62 -8.12 24.81
CA SER A 112 -8.56 -9.08 25.44
C SER A 112 -7.98 -9.92 26.59
N GLY A 113 -6.70 -9.80 26.91
CA GLY A 113 -6.02 -10.52 28.00
C GLY A 113 -5.57 -9.58 29.10
#